data_AF-A0A7S0G591-F1
#
_entry.id   AF-A0A7S0G591-F1
#
_cell.length_a   1.000
_cell.length_b   1.000
_cell.length_c   1.000
_cell.angle_alpha   90.00
_cell.angle_beta   90.00
_cell.angle_gamma   90.00
#
_symmetry.space_group_name_H-M   'P 1'
#
loop_
_entity.id
_entity.type
_entity.pdbx_description
1 polymer ?
#
loop_
_entity_poly.entity_id
_entity_poly.type
_entity_poly.pdbx_seq_one_letter_code
_entity_poly.pdbx_strand_id
1 'polypeptide(L)'
;MAFVGSLSTGFTSSRMAVSRAPMRRVGGMGQARVKMTLAPTREEMSQVSGAAAEGWKVQLLYDSDCPLCMREVNFLTKRDGGRGLVNFVDVSDLSYSPEEHQGISFEDAMGRIHAVLPDGTVITGIDVFVAVYEALGMGWVYAVTKIPGVGR
;
A
#
# COMPACT_ATOMS: atom_id res chain seq x y z
N MET A 1 6.58 -63.40 -6.67
CA MET A 1 5.46 -62.55 -6.22
C MET A 1 5.73 -61.16 -6.79
N ALA A 2 5.33 -60.76 -8.00
CA ALA A 2 4.03 -60.75 -8.67
C ALA A 2 2.96 -59.93 -7.92
N PHE A 3 2.77 -58.67 -8.33
CA PHE A 3 1.50 -57.99 -8.68
C PHE A 3 1.78 -56.47 -8.83
N VAL A 4 2.02 -55.94 -10.05
CA VAL A 4 1.06 -55.18 -10.89
C VAL A 4 -0.13 -54.55 -10.16
N GLY A 5 -0.28 -53.23 -10.32
CA GLY A 5 -1.42 -52.44 -9.85
C GLY A 5 -1.39 -51.01 -10.39
N SER A 6 -1.65 -50.85 -11.68
CA SER A 6 -2.12 -49.59 -12.30
C SER A 6 -3.45 -49.18 -11.66
N LEU A 7 -3.73 -47.89 -11.48
CA LEU A 7 -5.07 -47.33 -11.69
C LEU A 7 -5.00 -45.81 -11.87
N SER A 8 -5.37 -45.40 -13.09
CA SER A 8 -5.65 -44.03 -13.53
C SER A 8 -7.09 -43.67 -13.15
N THR A 9 -7.31 -42.50 -12.55
CA THR A 9 -8.54 -41.69 -12.61
C THR A 9 -8.11 -40.25 -12.25
N GLY A 10 -8.27 -39.21 -13.06
CA GLY A 10 -9.44 -38.81 -13.81
C GLY A 10 -10.30 -37.86 -12.97
N PHE A 11 -9.82 -36.63 -12.70
CA PHE A 11 -10.65 -35.62 -12.05
C PHE A 11 -11.09 -34.57 -13.08
N THR A 12 -12.38 -34.62 -13.36
CA THR A 12 -13.10 -33.95 -14.43
C THR A 12 -13.29 -32.47 -14.13
N SER A 13 -13.02 -31.66 -15.14
CA SER A 13 -13.39 -30.25 -15.24
C SER A 13 -14.91 -30.10 -15.07
N SER A 14 -15.34 -29.57 -13.93
CA SER A 14 -16.76 -29.25 -13.69
C SER A 14 -17.05 -27.86 -14.25
N ARG A 15 -17.60 -27.83 -15.46
CA ARG A 15 -18.22 -26.64 -16.07
C ARG A 15 -19.43 -26.27 -15.22
N MET A 16 -19.35 -25.17 -14.47
CA MET A 16 -20.52 -24.58 -13.84
C MET A 16 -21.49 -24.08 -14.91
N ALA A 17 -22.64 -24.73 -14.97
CA ALA A 17 -23.76 -24.34 -15.81
C ALA A 17 -24.32 -22.99 -15.34
N VAL A 18 -24.32 -22.01 -16.24
CA VAL A 18 -25.01 -20.72 -16.08
C VAL A 18 -26.51 -20.99 -16.09
N SER A 19 -27.14 -20.89 -14.92
CA SER A 19 -28.60 -20.94 -14.77
C SER A 19 -29.21 -19.61 -15.24
N ARG A 20 -29.94 -19.65 -16.35
CA ARG A 20 -30.71 -18.50 -16.87
C ARG A 20 -32.02 -18.37 -16.10
N ALA A 21 -32.10 -17.36 -15.25
CA ALA A 21 -33.35 -16.95 -14.59
C ALA A 21 -34.30 -16.24 -15.59
N PRO A 22 -35.62 -16.43 -15.47
CA PRO A 22 -36.61 -15.80 -16.36
C PRO A 22 -36.76 -14.30 -16.07
N MET A 23 -36.81 -13.51 -17.16
CA MET A 23 -37.08 -12.08 -17.12
C MET A 23 -38.45 -11.77 -16.53
N ARG A 24 -38.45 -11.15 -15.36
CA ARG A 24 -39.65 -10.59 -14.72
C ARG A 24 -39.94 -9.23 -15.36
N ARG A 25 -41.06 -9.13 -16.08
CA ARG A 25 -41.59 -7.89 -16.66
C ARG A 25 -41.94 -6.91 -15.53
N VAL A 26 -41.24 -5.77 -15.47
CA VAL A 26 -41.56 -4.65 -14.57
C VAL A 26 -42.35 -3.61 -15.36
N GLY A 27 -43.57 -3.32 -14.89
CA GLY A 27 -44.45 -2.26 -15.40
C GLY A 27 -43.93 -0.87 -15.06
N GLY A 28 -44.29 0.10 -15.90
CA GLY A 28 -43.78 1.46 -15.85
C GLY A 28 -44.49 2.43 -14.90
N MET A 29 -44.09 3.68 -15.08
CA MET A 29 -44.58 4.95 -14.52
C MET A 29 -44.08 5.38 -13.14
N GLY A 30 -43.22 6.40 -13.19
CA GLY A 30 -42.86 7.26 -12.07
C GLY A 30 -41.71 8.17 -12.45
N GLN A 31 -41.99 9.28 -13.14
CA GLN A 31 -41.02 10.35 -13.31
C GLN A 31 -40.75 10.99 -11.94
N ALA A 32 -39.80 10.44 -11.19
CA ALA A 32 -39.26 11.07 -10.02
C ALA A 32 -38.31 12.18 -10.49
N ARG A 33 -38.71 13.44 -10.28
CA ARG A 33 -37.84 14.60 -10.41
C ARG A 33 -36.55 14.32 -9.63
N VAL A 34 -35.43 14.22 -10.36
CA VAL A 34 -34.10 14.25 -9.76
C VAL A 34 -33.96 15.62 -9.10
N LYS A 35 -34.04 15.66 -7.77
CA LYS A 35 -33.61 16.83 -7.02
C LYS A 35 -32.11 16.96 -7.26
N MET A 36 -31.75 17.98 -8.01
CA MET A 36 -30.40 18.46 -8.23
C MET A 36 -29.87 18.95 -6.88
N THR A 37 -29.38 18.02 -6.05
CA THR A 37 -28.69 18.36 -4.81
C THR A 37 -27.37 18.99 -5.21
N LEU A 38 -27.18 20.25 -4.82
CA LEU A 38 -25.98 21.04 -5.06
C LEU A 38 -24.72 20.26 -4.67
N ALA A 39 -23.67 20.46 -5.48
CA ALA A 39 -22.32 20.02 -5.18
C ALA A 39 -21.91 20.41 -3.74
N PRO A 40 -21.12 19.57 -3.06
CA PRO A 40 -20.68 19.85 -1.70
C PRO A 40 -19.86 21.16 -1.69
N THR A 41 -20.06 21.93 -0.64
CA THR A 41 -19.37 23.21 -0.42
C THR A 41 -17.85 22.99 -0.36
N ARG A 42 -17.08 23.97 -0.85
CA ARG A 42 -15.61 23.98 -0.84
C ARG A 42 -15.01 23.79 0.56
N GLU A 43 -15.81 23.99 1.60
CA GLU A 43 -15.43 23.83 3.01
C GLU A 43 -15.36 22.36 3.44
N GLU A 44 -16.14 21.44 2.85
CA GLU A 44 -16.10 20.00 3.18
C GLU A 44 -14.88 19.27 2.59
N MET A 45 -14.28 19.79 1.52
CA MET A 45 -13.09 19.17 0.89
C MET A 45 -11.79 19.43 1.67
N SER A 46 -11.81 20.34 2.65
CA SER A 46 -10.63 20.66 3.47
C SER A 46 -10.42 19.67 4.63
N GLN A 47 -11.31 18.68 4.81
CA GLN A 47 -11.35 17.86 6.03
C GLN A 47 -11.22 16.35 5.80
N VAL A 48 -10.90 15.89 4.59
CA VAL A 48 -10.39 14.51 4.36
C VAL A 48 -8.86 14.52 4.34
N SER A 49 -8.27 15.11 5.37
CA SER A 49 -6.83 15.00 5.62
C SER A 49 -6.63 14.89 7.12
N GLY A 50 -7.21 13.83 7.67
CA GLY A 50 -7.10 13.44 9.07
C GLY A 50 -6.41 12.09 9.15
N ALA A 51 -5.17 12.02 8.68
CA ALA A 51 -4.24 10.89 8.85
C ALA A 51 -3.79 10.73 10.32
N ALA A 52 -4.69 10.93 11.29
CA ALA A 52 -4.37 11.07 12.72
C ALA A 52 -4.89 9.91 13.59
N ALA A 53 -5.36 8.81 13.00
CA ALA A 53 -5.77 7.62 13.76
C ALA A 53 -5.14 6.32 13.23
N GLU A 54 -4.02 6.42 12.54
CA GLU A 54 -3.31 5.27 12.02
C GLU A 54 -2.04 5.06 12.85
N GLY A 55 -1.87 3.86 13.41
CA GLY A 55 -0.83 3.55 14.41
C GLY A 55 0.62 3.58 13.88
N TRP A 56 0.81 3.96 12.62
CA TRP A 56 2.11 4.06 11.98
C TRP A 56 2.74 5.44 12.22
N LYS A 57 4.06 5.49 12.14
CA LYS A 57 4.90 6.69 12.38
C LYS A 57 5.55 7.22 11.11
N VAL A 58 5.72 6.36 10.12
CA VAL A 58 6.24 6.72 8.79
C VAL A 58 5.65 5.78 7.75
N GLN A 59 5.20 6.32 6.62
CA GLN A 59 4.81 5.55 5.45
C GLN A 59 5.99 5.52 4.47
N LEU A 60 6.57 4.35 4.23
CA LEU A 60 7.71 4.16 3.33
C LEU A 60 7.23 3.67 1.96
N LEU A 61 7.51 4.44 0.91
CA LEU A 61 7.25 4.05 -0.47
C LEU A 61 8.43 3.22 -1.00
N TYR A 62 8.15 2.05 -1.56
CA TYR A 62 9.16 1.13 -2.09
C TYR A 62 8.66 0.45 -3.36
N ASP A 63 9.56 -0.19 -4.10
CA ASP A 63 9.25 -0.99 -5.29
C ASP A 63 9.54 -2.47 -5.02
N SER A 64 8.53 -3.33 -5.18
CA SER A 64 8.67 -4.79 -5.02
C SER A 64 9.40 -5.50 -6.15
N ASP A 65 9.46 -4.90 -7.34
CA ASP A 65 10.20 -5.41 -8.50
C ASP A 65 11.70 -5.11 -8.39
N CYS A 66 12.11 -4.20 -7.49
CA CYS A 66 13.52 -3.92 -7.20
C CYS A 66 14.10 -4.84 -6.10
N PRO A 67 15.02 -5.78 -6.43
CA PRO A 67 15.56 -6.71 -5.45
C PRO A 67 16.34 -6.06 -4.31
N LEU A 68 16.90 -4.86 -4.54
CA LEU A 68 17.59 -4.11 -3.49
C LEU A 68 16.61 -3.47 -2.51
N CYS A 69 15.53 -2.88 -3.02
CA CYS A 69 14.45 -2.35 -2.19
C CYS A 69 13.84 -3.46 -1.32
N MET A 70 13.57 -4.62 -1.89
CA MET A 70 13.00 -5.75 -1.15
C MET A 70 13.93 -6.30 -0.06
N ARG A 71 15.25 -6.24 -0.23
CA ARG A 71 16.18 -6.63 0.85
C ARG A 71 16.04 -5.71 2.06
N GLU A 72 15.96 -4.40 1.82
CA GLU A 72 15.79 -3.41 2.87
C GLU A 72 14.41 -3.52 3.52
N VAL A 73 13.33 -3.58 2.74
CA VAL A 73 11.96 -3.73 3.26
C VAL A 73 11.82 -4.99 4.10
N ASN A 74 12.35 -6.14 3.65
CA ASN A 74 12.32 -7.36 4.45
C ASN A 74 13.07 -7.23 5.78
N PHE A 75 14.18 -6.50 5.81
CA PHE A 75 14.91 -6.22 7.04
C PHE A 75 14.07 -5.32 7.98
N LEU A 76 13.52 -4.24 7.44
CA LEU A 76 12.72 -3.27 8.20
C LEU A 76 11.43 -3.90 8.74
N THR A 77 10.73 -4.72 7.96
CA THR A 77 9.54 -5.46 8.39
C THR A 77 9.85 -6.42 9.53
N LYS A 78 10.97 -7.17 9.44
CA LYS A 78 11.42 -8.03 10.56
C LYS A 78 11.73 -7.23 11.82
N ARG A 79 12.31 -6.03 11.66
CA ARG A 79 12.65 -5.16 12.77
C ARG A 79 11.42 -4.47 13.38
N ASP A 80 10.44 -4.12 12.56
CA ASP A 80 9.13 -3.65 13.00
C ASP A 80 8.42 -4.73 13.83
N GLY A 81 8.54 -6.00 13.44
CA GLY A 81 8.11 -7.12 14.26
C GLY A 81 6.59 -7.14 14.46
N GLY A 82 5.82 -6.62 13.51
CA GLY A 82 4.36 -6.60 13.55
C GLY A 82 3.76 -5.47 14.40
N ARG A 83 4.55 -4.47 14.80
CA ARG A 83 4.05 -3.29 15.52
C ARG A 83 3.28 -2.33 14.62
N GLY A 84 3.51 -2.39 13.30
CA GLY A 84 2.88 -1.50 12.33
C GLY A 84 3.39 -0.06 12.43
N LEU A 85 4.62 0.16 12.91
CA LEU A 85 5.17 1.52 13.05
C LEU A 85 5.59 2.10 11.70
N VAL A 86 5.86 1.24 10.72
CA VAL A 86 6.19 1.63 9.35
C VAL A 86 5.08 1.10 8.46
N ASN A 87 4.41 1.99 7.74
CA ASN A 87 3.45 1.64 6.71
C ASN A 87 4.19 1.46 5.38
N PHE A 88 4.37 0.22 4.92
CA PHE A 88 5.09 -0.06 3.67
C PHE A 88 4.11 -0.03 2.50
N VAL A 89 4.36 0.84 1.52
CA VAL A 89 3.53 1.00 0.33
C VAL A 89 4.34 0.65 -0.90
N ASP A 90 3.87 -0.33 -1.66
CA ASP A 90 4.47 -0.76 -2.91
C ASP A 90 4.00 0.12 -4.07
N VAL A 91 4.92 0.85 -4.70
CA VAL A 91 4.60 1.71 -5.85
C VAL A 91 4.42 0.93 -7.15
N SER A 92 4.86 -0.33 -7.17
CA SER A 92 4.73 -1.22 -8.33
C SER A 92 3.41 -2.00 -8.34
N ASP A 93 2.62 -1.89 -7.26
CA ASP A 93 1.29 -2.48 -7.22
C ASP A 93 0.35 -1.79 -8.22
N LEU A 94 -0.45 -2.57 -8.96
CA LEU A 94 -1.41 -2.06 -9.95
C LEU A 94 -2.51 -1.18 -9.33
N SER A 95 -2.72 -1.28 -8.02
CA SER A 95 -3.66 -0.47 -7.27
C SER A 95 -3.03 0.80 -6.67
N TYR A 96 -1.73 1.03 -6.87
CA TYR A 96 -1.07 2.24 -6.40
C TYR A 96 -1.67 3.50 -7.03
N SER A 97 -2.06 4.46 -6.17
CA SER A 97 -2.61 5.75 -6.59
C SER A 97 -1.74 6.88 -6.02
N PRO A 98 -1.03 7.65 -6.85
CA PRO A 98 -0.24 8.79 -6.39
C PRO A 98 -1.03 9.81 -5.56
N GLU A 99 -2.33 9.98 -5.87
CA GLU A 99 -3.21 10.92 -5.17
C GLU A 99 -3.37 10.60 -3.68
N GLU A 100 -3.29 9.32 -3.31
CA GLU A 100 -3.37 8.84 -1.92
C GLU A 100 -2.03 9.01 -1.17
N HIS A 101 -0.94 9.23 -1.92
CA HIS A 101 0.44 9.28 -1.43
C HIS A 101 1.12 10.61 -1.75
N GLN A 102 0.42 11.73 -1.51
CA GLN A 102 0.93 13.10 -1.68
C GLN A 102 1.37 13.47 -3.11
N GLY A 103 0.77 12.81 -4.11
CA GLY A 103 1.07 13.04 -5.53
C GLY A 103 2.39 12.43 -5.98
N ILE A 104 3.00 11.54 -5.19
CA ILE A 104 4.28 10.90 -5.54
C ILE A 104 4.04 9.89 -6.65
N SER A 105 4.53 10.19 -7.84
CA SER A 105 4.44 9.29 -8.98
C SER A 105 5.39 8.09 -8.83
N PHE A 106 5.17 7.05 -9.64
CA PHE A 106 6.11 5.92 -9.74
C PHE A 106 7.51 6.42 -10.13
N GLU A 107 7.58 7.32 -11.12
CA GLU A 107 8.82 7.90 -11.61
C GLU A 107 9.57 8.68 -10.51
N ASP A 108 8.86 9.44 -9.68
CA ASP A 108 9.45 10.16 -8.55
C ASP A 108 9.99 9.19 -7.50
N ALA A 109 9.21 8.18 -7.13
CA ALA A 109 9.61 7.14 -6.19
C ALA A 109 10.85 6.36 -6.66
N MET A 110 11.02 6.21 -7.98
CA MET A 110 12.21 5.59 -8.58
C MET A 110 13.41 6.54 -8.67
N GLY A 111 13.17 7.84 -8.81
CA GLY A 111 14.22 8.85 -8.83
C GLY A 111 14.88 9.08 -7.47
N ARG A 112 14.11 8.90 -6.38
CA ARG A 112 14.61 9.05 -5.01
C ARG A 112 13.70 8.27 -4.05
N ILE A 113 14.25 7.77 -2.95
CA ILE A 113 13.43 7.19 -1.89
C ILE A 113 12.54 8.26 -1.25
N HIS A 114 11.27 7.92 -1.01
CA HIS A 114 10.26 8.80 -0.43
C HIS A 114 9.61 8.15 0.80
N ALA A 115 9.22 8.98 1.75
CA ALA A 115 8.29 8.61 2.81
C ALA A 115 7.35 9.75 3.15
N VAL A 116 6.17 9.40 3.67
CA VAL A 116 5.14 10.33 4.13
C VAL A 116 5.00 10.18 5.64
N LEU A 117 5.05 11.29 6.37
CA LEU A 117 4.81 11.33 7.80
C LEU A 117 3.30 11.42 8.10
N PRO A 118 2.86 11.13 9.34
CA PRO A 118 1.42 11.14 9.69
C PRO A 118 0.75 12.51 9.52
N ASP A 119 1.53 13.60 9.51
CA ASP A 119 1.04 14.95 9.25
C ASP A 119 0.92 15.28 7.75
N GLY A 120 1.25 14.32 6.87
CA GLY A 120 1.28 14.50 5.42
C GLY A 120 2.61 15.04 4.88
N THR A 121 3.60 15.32 5.74
CA THR A 121 4.91 15.82 5.31
C THR A 121 5.64 14.75 4.50
N VAL A 122 6.11 15.11 3.30
CA VAL A 122 6.94 14.26 2.45
C VAL A 122 8.42 14.49 2.79
N ILE A 123 9.12 13.41 3.08
CA ILE A 123 10.58 13.39 3.28
C ILE A 123 11.23 12.51 2.22
N THR A 124 12.48 12.81 1.85
CA THR A 124 13.17 12.12 0.74
C THR A 124 14.64 11.83 1.06
N GLY A 125 15.23 10.87 0.35
CA GLY A 125 16.67 10.58 0.45
C GLY A 125 17.07 10.03 1.82
N ILE A 126 18.14 10.56 2.40
CA ILE A 126 18.68 10.07 3.67
C ILE A 126 17.69 10.27 4.83
N ASP A 127 16.89 11.33 4.80
CA ASP A 127 15.95 11.65 5.87
C ASP A 127 14.87 10.56 6.03
N VAL A 128 14.52 9.87 4.95
CA VAL A 128 13.61 8.71 4.98
C VAL A 128 14.17 7.62 5.90
N PHE A 129 15.43 7.27 5.72
CA PHE A 129 16.06 6.21 6.53
C PHE A 129 16.23 6.63 7.98
N VAL A 130 16.56 7.92 8.23
CA VAL A 130 16.61 8.47 9.59
C VAL A 130 15.25 8.31 10.28
N ALA A 131 14.17 8.75 9.63
CA ALA A 131 12.82 8.67 10.18
C ALA A 131 12.37 7.23 10.44
N VAL A 132 12.64 6.30 9.50
CA VAL A 132 12.31 4.88 9.66
C VAL A 132 13.11 4.26 10.80
N TYR A 133 14.42 4.52 10.90
CA TYR A 133 15.23 3.97 11.97
C TYR A 133 14.85 4.54 13.33
N GLU A 134 14.52 5.83 13.41
CA GLU A 134 13.97 6.44 14.63
C GLU A 134 12.63 5.79 15.04
N ALA A 135 11.71 5.61 14.08
CA ALA A 135 10.43 4.95 14.32
C ALA A 135 10.61 3.53 14.88
N LEU A 136 11.60 2.79 14.36
CA LEU A 136 11.92 1.42 14.76
C LEU A 136 12.78 1.29 16.03
N GLY A 137 13.24 2.40 16.62
CA GLY A 137 14.09 2.43 17.81
C GLY A 137 15.58 2.14 17.53
N MET A 138 16.05 2.46 16.33
CA MET A 138 17.42 2.31 15.84
C MET A 138 18.09 3.65 15.52
N GLY A 139 17.55 4.78 15.98
CA GLY A 139 18.12 6.11 15.72
C GLY A 139 19.60 6.27 16.13
N TRP A 140 20.09 5.45 17.07
CA TRP A 140 21.50 5.42 17.48
C TRP A 140 22.45 5.08 16.32
N VAL A 141 22.02 4.31 15.32
CA VAL A 141 22.84 3.95 14.15
C VAL A 141 23.30 5.20 13.40
N TYR A 142 22.41 6.17 13.21
CA TYR A 142 22.73 7.46 12.59
C TYR A 142 23.43 8.43 13.53
N ALA A 143 23.24 8.32 14.85
CA ALA A 143 23.93 9.17 15.81
C ALA A 143 25.46 8.91 15.77
N VAL A 144 25.87 7.65 15.60
CA VAL A 144 27.29 7.27 15.52
C VAL A 144 27.97 7.85 14.28
N THR A 145 27.29 7.94 13.15
CA THR A 145 27.86 8.51 11.91
C THR A 145 28.01 10.03 11.94
N LYS A 146 27.35 10.72 12.88
CA LYS A 146 27.42 12.18 13.07
C LYS A 146 28.53 12.62 14.04
N ILE A 147 29.30 11.70 14.62
CA ILE A 147 30.42 12.05 15.52
C ILE A 147 31.54 12.71 14.70
N PRO A 148 31.89 13.98 14.98
CA PRO A 148 32.96 14.66 14.27
C PRO A 148 34.28 13.92 14.51
N GLY A 149 34.83 13.30 13.46
CA GLY A 149 36.11 12.59 13.49
C GLY A 149 36.10 11.12 13.05
N VAL A 150 34.93 10.50 12.83
CA VAL A 150 34.81 9.08 12.42
C VAL A 150 34.68 8.88 10.90
N GLY A 151 34.55 9.96 10.13
CA GLY A 151 34.37 9.92 8.66
C GLY A 151 35.38 10.77 7.87
N ARG A 152 36.67 10.59 8.12
CA ARG A 152 37.74 11.16 7.29
C ARG A 152 38.71 10.06 6.86
#